data_AF-A0A7W8G8K5-F1
#
_entry.id   AF-A0A7W8G8K5-F1
#
_cell.length_a   1.000
_cell.length_b   1.000
_cell.length_c   1.000
_cell.angle_alpha   90.00
_cell.angle_beta   90.00
_cell.angle_gamma   90.00
#
_symmetry.space_group_name_H-M   'P 1'
#
loop_
_entity.id
_entity.type
_entity.pdbx_description
1 polymer ?
#
loop_
_entity_poly.entity_id
_entity_poly.type
_entity_poly.pdbx_seq_one_letter_code
_entity_poly.pdbx_strand_id
1 'polypeptide(L)'
;MQKNFLFPILCMIAGIFLSSCGLETVLTVKEPTVTRNAPLYSTDEYTKWYFSFITSDDDGTNFLGTDVYYKIYNSSSTLSSERSSILSVNTSTNSSAAPTRMIETYSYQPLGTSKSIDSSVFFPQVNRSVVFRLLTYANADDSSADTDERYIDHACVGIKNEGDTVYSYTDYIPFRNGNRKSFDFFDNNEDDKEKKTRDVLPEYGDADYKCAEADKDKTFDEYYVQMFAVGVALNDETVTSSYSLVLDLGSVPIKKGE
;
A
#
# COMPACT_ATOMS: atom_id res chain seq x y z
N MET A 1 -18.41 61.28 39.24
CA MET A 1 -18.72 60.32 38.14
C MET A 1 -17.71 60.62 37.03
N GLN A 2 -16.91 59.73 36.47
CA GLN A 2 -16.92 58.27 36.40
C GLN A 2 -15.44 57.90 36.11
N LYS A 3 -14.84 57.02 36.92
CA LYS A 3 -13.42 56.64 36.79
C LYS A 3 -13.25 55.76 35.55
N ASN A 4 -12.34 56.14 34.66
CA ASN A 4 -11.89 55.36 33.50
C ASN A 4 -11.22 54.05 33.98
N PHE A 5 -12.03 53.01 34.15
CA PHE A 5 -11.60 51.69 34.63
C PHE A 5 -11.51 50.65 33.49
N LEU A 6 -11.51 51.11 32.23
CA LEU A 6 -11.63 50.26 31.03
C LEU A 6 -10.28 49.89 30.37
N PHE A 7 -9.17 50.51 30.78
CA PHE A 7 -7.87 50.29 30.15
C PHE A 7 -7.09 49.06 30.65
N PRO A 8 -7.13 48.64 31.94
CA PRO A 8 -6.32 47.50 32.39
C PRO A 8 -6.95 46.13 32.08
N ILE A 9 -8.26 46.09 31.79
CA ILE A 9 -8.98 44.83 31.45
C ILE A 9 -8.64 44.38 30.02
N LEU A 10 -8.39 45.32 29.09
CA LEU A 10 -8.06 45.01 27.70
C LEU A 10 -6.67 44.36 27.56
N CYS A 11 -5.70 44.75 28.39
CA CYS A 11 -4.35 44.16 28.39
C CYS A 11 -4.31 42.76 29.01
N MET A 12 -5.21 42.44 29.96
CA MET A 12 -5.29 41.12 30.59
C MET A 12 -5.94 40.07 29.66
N ILE A 13 -6.85 40.50 28.78
CA ILE A 13 -7.47 39.66 27.73
C ILE A 13 -6.46 39.39 26.60
N ALA A 14 -5.65 40.38 26.21
CA ALA A 14 -4.61 40.20 25.19
C ALA A 14 -3.49 39.23 25.61
N GLY A 15 -3.23 39.08 26.92
CA GLY A 15 -2.24 38.13 27.45
C GLY A 15 -2.66 36.65 27.42
N ILE A 16 -3.97 36.37 27.33
CA ILE A 16 -4.49 34.99 27.29
C ILE A 16 -4.44 34.42 25.86
N PHE A 17 -4.47 35.28 24.83
CA PHE A 17 -4.45 34.85 23.42
C PHE A 17 -3.05 34.67 22.81
N LEU A 18 -1.98 35.01 23.52
CA LEU A 18 -0.60 34.92 23.02
C LEU A 18 0.18 33.70 23.52
N SER A 19 -0.46 32.83 24.30
CA SER A 19 0.18 31.64 24.89
C SER A 19 -0.23 30.32 24.22
N SER A 20 -0.97 30.38 23.10
CA SER A 20 -1.23 29.20 22.26
C SER A 20 -0.17 29.13 21.15
N CYS A 21 1.10 29.05 21.53
CA CYS A 21 2.04 28.27 20.71
C CYS A 21 1.69 26.80 21.00
N GLY A 22 0.57 26.34 20.44
CA GLY A 22 0.29 24.92 20.33
C GLY A 22 1.40 24.34 19.46
N LEU A 23 2.45 23.84 20.10
CA LEU A 23 3.46 23.06 19.42
C LEU A 23 2.71 21.84 18.91
N GLU A 24 2.37 21.87 17.62
CA GLU A 24 1.68 20.77 16.96
C GLU A 24 2.45 19.50 17.26
N THR A 25 1.82 18.59 18.00
CA THR A 25 2.40 17.32 18.39
C THR A 25 2.55 16.51 17.13
N VAL A 26 3.74 16.55 16.51
CA VAL A 26 4.02 15.78 15.30
C VAL A 26 3.99 14.31 15.67
N LEU A 27 2.87 13.65 15.39
CA LEU A 27 2.74 12.20 15.52
C LEU A 27 3.73 11.55 14.55
N THR A 28 4.85 11.10 15.08
CA THR A 28 5.86 10.40 14.29
C THR A 28 5.41 8.96 14.13
N VAL A 29 5.12 8.55 12.90
CA VAL A 29 4.72 7.18 12.58
C VAL A 29 5.91 6.46 11.97
N LYS A 30 6.27 5.31 12.51
CA LYS A 30 7.37 4.50 11.97
C LYS A 30 7.00 3.91 10.60
N GLU A 31 7.96 3.94 9.68
CA GLU A 31 7.82 3.41 8.32
C GLU A 31 8.19 1.92 8.22
N PRO A 32 7.58 1.17 7.29
CA PRO A 32 7.95 -0.22 7.05
C PRO A 32 9.30 -0.26 6.32
N THR A 33 9.96 -1.42 6.32
CA THR A 33 11.30 -1.55 5.69
C THR A 33 11.37 -2.71 4.72
N VAL A 34 12.03 -2.53 3.58
CA VAL A 34 12.27 -3.64 2.63
C VAL A 34 13.21 -4.64 3.31
N THR A 35 12.89 -5.93 3.19
CA THR A 35 13.73 -6.99 3.77
C THR A 35 14.59 -7.69 2.73
N ARG A 36 13.99 -8.16 1.65
CA ARG A 36 14.67 -9.08 0.72
C ARG A 36 14.46 -8.72 -0.73
N ASN A 37 13.24 -8.35 -1.12
CA ASN A 37 12.92 -8.14 -2.52
C ASN A 37 11.93 -6.99 -2.68
N ALA A 38 12.30 -6.08 -3.57
CA ALA A 38 11.45 -5.04 -4.11
C ALA A 38 11.50 -5.21 -5.65
N PRO A 39 10.57 -5.97 -6.25
CA PRO A 39 10.66 -6.35 -7.65
C PRO A 39 10.66 -5.13 -8.56
N LEU A 40 11.20 -5.30 -9.76
CA LEU A 40 11.08 -4.32 -10.82
C LEU A 40 10.42 -4.99 -12.02
N TYR A 41 9.42 -4.32 -12.59
CA TYR A 41 8.63 -4.84 -13.71
C TYR A 41 9.48 -5.31 -14.91
N SER A 42 10.68 -4.77 -15.06
CA SER A 42 11.60 -5.08 -16.16
C SER A 42 12.42 -6.35 -15.93
N THR A 43 12.20 -7.07 -14.83
CA THR A 43 12.90 -8.32 -14.54
C THR A 43 12.19 -9.45 -15.28
N ASP A 44 12.90 -10.26 -16.06
CA ASP A 44 12.30 -11.39 -16.79
C ASP A 44 12.21 -12.69 -15.97
N GLU A 45 12.73 -12.68 -14.75
CA GLU A 45 12.74 -13.84 -13.86
C GLU A 45 11.52 -13.84 -12.94
N TYR A 46 10.49 -14.63 -13.29
CA TYR A 46 9.22 -14.69 -12.53
C TYR A 46 9.40 -15.11 -11.06
N THR A 47 10.48 -15.82 -10.73
CA THR A 47 10.84 -16.17 -9.35
C THR A 47 11.01 -14.93 -8.48
N LYS A 48 11.39 -13.79 -9.08
CA LYS A 48 11.58 -12.48 -8.44
C LYS A 48 10.32 -11.62 -8.39
N TRP A 49 9.21 -12.02 -9.00
CA TRP A 49 7.96 -11.24 -9.00
C TRP A 49 7.14 -11.48 -7.71
N TYR A 50 7.75 -11.14 -6.58
CA TYR A 50 7.13 -11.19 -5.25
C TYR A 50 7.60 -9.99 -4.41
N PHE A 51 6.78 -9.53 -3.48
CA PHE A 51 7.11 -8.41 -2.61
C PHE A 51 7.58 -8.93 -1.25
N SER A 52 8.56 -8.26 -0.62
CA SER A 52 8.99 -8.63 0.73
C SER A 52 9.43 -7.44 1.57
N PHE A 53 8.81 -7.28 2.73
CA PHE A 53 9.08 -6.19 3.65
C PHE A 53 8.81 -6.60 5.10
N ILE A 54 9.21 -5.76 6.04
CA ILE A 54 8.87 -5.85 7.46
C ILE A 54 7.89 -4.72 7.78
N THR A 55 6.78 -5.06 8.42
CA THR A 55 5.82 -4.09 8.95
C THR A 55 6.47 -3.24 10.02
N SER A 56 5.97 -2.02 10.18
CA SER A 56 6.39 -1.20 11.31
C SER A 56 5.79 -1.74 12.59
N ASP A 57 6.55 -1.57 13.66
CA ASP A 57 6.11 -1.81 15.02
C ASP A 57 6.45 -0.58 15.84
N ASP A 58 5.40 0.01 16.41
CA ASP A 58 5.43 1.22 17.20
C ASP A 58 4.53 0.97 18.42
N ASP A 59 5.13 1.06 19.61
CA ASP A 59 4.46 0.86 20.89
C ASP A 59 3.49 2.02 21.22
N GLY A 60 3.38 3.02 20.35
CA GLY A 60 2.44 4.12 20.48
C GLY A 60 0.99 3.64 20.43
N THR A 61 0.18 4.11 21.37
CA THR A 61 -1.26 3.78 21.49
C THR A 61 -2.09 4.07 20.25
N ASN A 62 -1.55 4.90 19.36
CA ASN A 62 -2.23 5.44 18.20
C ASN A 62 -1.81 4.75 16.90
N PHE A 63 -0.73 3.96 16.92
CA PHE A 63 -0.30 3.22 15.75
C PHE A 63 -1.34 2.15 15.41
N LEU A 64 -1.81 2.08 14.17
CA LEU A 64 -2.82 1.10 13.75
C LEU A 64 -2.17 -0.12 13.08
N GLY A 65 -1.02 0.07 12.43
CA GLY A 65 -0.30 -0.98 11.73
C GLY A 65 0.24 -0.49 10.39
N THR A 66 0.48 -1.42 9.47
CA THR A 66 0.97 -1.13 8.12
C THR A 66 -0.11 -1.42 7.08
N ASP A 67 -0.28 -0.49 6.15
CA ASP A 67 -1.19 -0.62 5.02
C ASP A 67 -0.40 -0.70 3.70
N VAL A 68 -0.99 -1.34 2.69
CA VAL A 68 -0.35 -1.57 1.38
C VAL A 68 -1.24 -0.97 0.30
N TYR A 69 -0.65 -0.18 -0.59
CA TYR A 69 -1.33 0.52 -1.66
C TYR A 69 -0.79 0.07 -3.01
N TYR A 70 -1.67 0.00 -4.01
CA TYR A 70 -1.30 -0.39 -5.37
C TYR A 70 -1.92 0.53 -6.44
N LYS A 71 -1.28 0.52 -7.60
CA LYS A 71 -1.82 1.13 -8.83
C LYS A 71 -1.39 0.30 -10.03
N ILE A 72 -2.30 0.15 -10.99
CA ILE A 72 -2.09 -0.59 -12.23
C ILE A 72 -1.84 0.38 -13.38
N TYR A 73 -0.91 0.04 -14.25
CA TYR A 73 -0.54 0.84 -15.41
C TYR A 73 -0.47 -0.05 -16.65
N ASN A 74 -0.86 0.50 -17.80
CA ASN A 74 -0.56 -0.08 -19.12
C ASN A 74 0.77 0.42 -19.71
N SER A 75 1.45 1.33 -19.02
CA SER A 75 2.66 1.99 -19.49
C SER A 75 3.70 2.07 -18.38
N SER A 76 4.83 1.40 -18.59
CA SER A 76 5.98 1.41 -17.68
C SER A 76 6.60 2.80 -17.52
N SER A 77 6.54 3.65 -18.57
CA SER A 77 6.99 5.04 -18.49
C SER A 77 6.10 5.89 -17.57
N THR A 78 4.77 5.70 -17.64
CA THR A 78 3.83 6.39 -16.75
C THR A 78 4.03 5.94 -15.30
N LEU A 79 4.13 4.62 -15.08
CA LEU A 79 4.46 4.05 -13.78
C LEU A 79 5.73 4.68 -13.21
N SER A 80 6.81 4.69 -13.99
CA SER A 80 8.11 5.21 -13.54
C SER A 80 8.04 6.70 -13.20
N SER A 81 7.33 7.50 -14.02
CA SER A 81 7.15 8.93 -13.78
C SER A 81 6.35 9.22 -12.52
N GLU A 82 5.23 8.54 -12.30
CA GLU A 82 4.38 8.76 -11.11
C GLU A 82 5.07 8.25 -9.84
N ARG A 83 5.73 7.09 -9.90
CA ARG A 83 6.58 6.57 -8.83
C ARG A 83 7.66 7.57 -8.42
N SER A 84 8.42 8.11 -9.37
CA SER A 84 9.44 9.12 -9.07
C SER A 84 8.86 10.40 -8.47
N SER A 85 7.68 10.83 -8.93
CA SER A 85 6.98 12.00 -8.38
C SER A 85 6.57 11.80 -6.91
N ILE A 86 6.08 10.62 -6.55
CA ILE A 86 5.76 10.25 -5.16
C ILE A 86 7.04 10.27 -4.30
N LEU A 87 8.08 9.57 -4.74
CA LEU A 87 9.33 9.44 -3.99
C LEU A 87 10.08 10.76 -3.82
N SER A 88 9.92 11.71 -4.74
CA SER A 88 10.57 13.03 -4.66
C SER A 88 10.18 13.85 -3.43
N VAL A 89 9.05 13.55 -2.80
CA VAL A 89 8.57 14.23 -1.58
C VAL A 89 8.56 13.32 -0.35
N ASN A 90 9.15 12.12 -0.45
CA ASN A 90 9.25 11.18 0.65
C ASN A 90 10.39 11.57 1.59
N THR A 91 10.14 12.57 2.44
CA THR A 91 11.15 13.22 3.28
C THR A 91 10.72 13.25 4.74
N SER A 92 11.65 13.03 5.67
CA SER A 92 11.36 13.03 7.11
C SER A 92 10.86 14.38 7.66
N THR A 93 11.09 15.48 6.93
CA THR A 93 10.58 16.81 7.29
C THR A 93 9.08 16.96 7.06
N ASN A 94 8.48 16.11 6.22
CA ASN A 94 7.04 16.08 5.96
C ASN A 94 6.62 14.67 5.56
N SER A 95 6.46 13.79 6.55
CA SER A 95 6.23 12.37 6.30
C SER A 95 4.93 12.07 5.56
N SER A 96 3.91 12.94 5.71
CA SER A 96 2.61 12.77 5.05
C SER A 96 2.59 13.20 3.59
N ALA A 97 3.59 13.95 3.09
CA ALA A 97 3.58 14.47 1.72
C ALA A 97 3.56 13.36 0.65
N ALA A 98 4.35 12.31 0.82
CA ALA A 98 4.37 11.19 -0.14
C ALA A 98 3.10 10.32 -0.07
N PRO A 99 2.61 9.90 1.11
CA PRO A 99 1.31 9.24 1.24
C PRO A 99 0.16 10.05 0.65
N THR A 100 0.07 11.35 0.95
CA THR A 100 -0.95 12.25 0.37
C THR A 100 -0.84 12.30 -1.14
N ARG A 101 0.36 12.42 -1.72
CA ARG A 101 0.54 12.41 -3.17
C ARG A 101 0.13 11.06 -3.79
N MET A 102 0.52 9.96 -3.17
CA MET A 102 0.17 8.61 -3.61
C MET A 102 -1.35 8.38 -3.61
N ILE A 103 -2.02 8.71 -2.50
CA ILE A 103 -3.44 8.42 -2.28
C ILE A 103 -4.33 9.46 -2.97
N GLU A 104 -4.10 10.75 -2.73
CA GLU A 104 -5.00 11.81 -3.18
C GLU A 104 -4.71 12.28 -4.61
N THR A 105 -3.42 12.36 -5.01
CA THR A 105 -3.05 12.84 -6.36
C THR A 105 -3.07 11.73 -7.40
N TYR A 106 -2.49 10.57 -7.08
CA TYR A 106 -2.37 9.45 -8.03
C TYR A 106 -3.41 8.34 -7.81
N SER A 107 -4.26 8.47 -6.78
CA SER A 107 -5.39 7.56 -6.52
C SER A 107 -4.96 6.10 -6.45
N TYR A 108 -3.83 5.84 -5.79
CA TYR A 108 -3.46 4.48 -5.40
C TYR A 108 -4.55 3.92 -4.48
N GLN A 109 -4.90 2.65 -4.68
CA GLN A 109 -5.96 1.98 -3.95
C GLN A 109 -5.38 1.08 -2.85
N PRO A 110 -6.05 0.94 -1.70
CA PRO A 110 -5.63 -0.02 -0.67
C PRO A 110 -5.75 -1.45 -1.21
N LEU A 111 -4.74 -2.25 -0.92
CA LEU A 111 -4.72 -3.68 -1.22
C LEU A 111 -5.76 -4.37 -0.34
N GLY A 112 -6.55 -5.28 -0.90
CA GLY A 112 -7.42 -6.16 -0.12
C GLY A 112 -7.00 -7.61 -0.23
N THR A 113 -7.79 -8.51 0.34
CA THR A 113 -7.57 -9.96 0.20
C THR A 113 -8.84 -10.72 -0.12
N SER A 114 -8.72 -11.98 -0.53
CA SER A 114 -9.84 -12.91 -0.75
C SER A 114 -10.77 -13.05 0.44
N LYS A 115 -10.27 -12.77 1.65
CA LYS A 115 -11.06 -12.71 2.89
C LYS A 115 -11.13 -11.26 3.36
N SER A 116 -12.28 -10.85 3.88
CA SER A 116 -12.35 -9.56 4.56
C SER A 116 -11.39 -9.56 5.74
N ILE A 117 -10.61 -8.50 5.87
CA ILE A 117 -9.74 -8.27 7.02
C ILE A 117 -10.58 -7.49 8.03
N ASP A 118 -10.72 -7.99 9.26
CA ASP A 118 -11.47 -7.32 10.33
C ASP A 118 -10.65 -6.17 10.96
N SER A 119 -9.86 -5.46 10.16
CA SER A 119 -8.91 -4.43 10.55
C SER A 119 -8.98 -3.23 9.60
N SER A 120 -8.75 -2.03 10.12
CA SER A 120 -8.68 -0.80 9.33
C SER A 120 -7.41 -0.69 8.47
N VAL A 121 -6.40 -1.51 8.77
CA VAL A 121 -5.13 -1.60 8.03
C VAL A 121 -4.85 -3.05 7.66
N PHE A 122 -4.08 -3.24 6.58
CA PHE A 122 -3.77 -4.57 6.05
C PHE A 122 -3.01 -5.47 7.05
N PHE A 123 -2.03 -4.92 7.78
CA PHE A 123 -1.27 -5.62 8.82
C PHE A 123 -1.36 -4.87 10.16
N PRO A 124 -2.14 -5.35 11.14
CA PRO A 124 -2.30 -4.66 12.42
C PRO A 124 -1.07 -4.83 13.35
N GLN A 125 -0.70 -3.74 14.03
CA GLN A 125 0.21 -3.50 15.20
C GLN A 125 1.29 -4.53 15.62
N VAL A 126 1.64 -5.51 14.80
CA VAL A 126 2.63 -6.53 15.13
C VAL A 126 3.75 -6.43 14.12
N ASN A 127 4.99 -6.44 14.61
CA ASN A 127 6.14 -6.60 13.75
C ASN A 127 6.12 -7.97 13.07
N ARG A 128 6.09 -8.01 11.75
CA ARG A 128 6.04 -9.24 10.98
C ARG A 128 6.82 -9.06 9.69
N SER A 129 7.54 -10.11 9.33
CA SER A 129 8.09 -10.22 8.00
C SER A 129 6.97 -10.70 7.09
N VAL A 130 6.76 -9.97 5.99
CA VAL A 130 5.71 -10.22 5.02
C VAL A 130 6.35 -10.58 3.68
N VAL A 131 5.78 -11.58 3.03
CA VAL A 131 6.04 -11.92 1.62
C VAL A 131 4.70 -12.10 0.92
N PHE A 132 4.56 -11.65 -0.32
CA PHE A 132 3.35 -11.96 -1.09
C PHE A 132 3.56 -11.90 -2.60
N ARG A 133 2.73 -12.65 -3.32
CA ARG A 133 2.62 -12.68 -4.79
C ARG A 133 1.20 -12.33 -5.22
N LEU A 134 1.04 -11.70 -6.38
CA LEU A 134 -0.25 -11.24 -6.88
C LEU A 134 -0.99 -12.26 -7.74
N LEU A 135 -0.26 -13.07 -8.50
CA LEU A 135 -0.80 -14.10 -9.38
C LEU A 135 -0.08 -15.43 -9.18
N THR A 136 -0.73 -16.48 -9.66
CA THR A 136 -0.17 -17.84 -9.77
C THR A 136 0.49 -17.98 -11.14
N TYR A 137 1.69 -18.55 -11.19
CA TYR A 137 2.44 -18.69 -12.45
C TYR A 137 2.33 -20.11 -12.99
N ALA A 138 2.07 -20.30 -14.29
CA ALA A 138 1.71 -21.60 -14.88
C ALA A 138 2.78 -22.71 -14.78
N ASN A 139 4.04 -22.37 -14.50
CA ASN A 139 5.13 -23.32 -14.25
C ASN A 139 5.35 -23.62 -12.75
N ALA A 140 4.34 -23.31 -11.92
CA ALA A 140 4.24 -23.63 -10.50
C ALA A 140 4.10 -25.14 -10.23
N ASP A 141 3.44 -25.85 -11.14
CA ASP A 141 3.22 -27.30 -11.08
C ASP A 141 4.51 -28.07 -11.43
N ASP A 142 5.56 -27.86 -10.65
CA ASP A 142 6.52 -28.92 -10.42
C ASP A 142 6.89 -28.95 -8.96
N SER A 143 6.58 -30.08 -8.35
CA SER A 143 7.14 -30.65 -7.12
C SER A 143 8.68 -30.62 -6.99
N SER A 144 9.38 -29.73 -7.70
CA SER A 144 10.71 -29.24 -7.35
C SER A 144 10.60 -28.26 -6.19
N ALA A 145 10.38 -28.83 -5.01
CA ALA A 145 10.60 -28.20 -3.73
C ALA A 145 12.07 -27.75 -3.61
N ASP A 146 12.40 -26.60 -4.20
CA ASP A 146 13.55 -25.84 -3.77
C ASP A 146 13.15 -25.13 -2.47
N THR A 147 13.42 -25.84 -1.39
CA THR A 147 13.31 -25.67 0.08
C THR A 147 13.17 -24.28 0.74
N ASP A 148 12.93 -23.23 -0.02
CA ASP A 148 12.67 -21.90 0.48
C ASP A 148 11.20 -21.54 0.27
N GLU A 149 10.38 -21.87 1.28
CA GLU A 149 8.92 -21.66 1.29
C GLU A 149 8.53 -20.23 0.87
N ARG A 150 9.44 -19.24 1.01
CA ARG A 150 9.31 -17.83 0.57
C ARG A 150 8.81 -17.63 -0.86
N TYR A 151 8.94 -18.61 -1.74
CA TYR A 151 8.57 -18.51 -3.15
C TYR A 151 7.37 -19.37 -3.54
N ILE A 152 6.40 -19.52 -2.64
CA ILE A 152 5.11 -20.09 -2.98
C ILE A 152 4.64 -19.56 -4.35
N ASP A 153 4.25 -20.51 -5.18
CA ASP A 153 4.05 -20.46 -6.61
C ASP A 153 2.68 -19.89 -7.03
N HIS A 154 1.81 -19.70 -6.05
CA HIS A 154 0.48 -19.13 -6.18
C HIS A 154 0.35 -17.76 -5.48
N ALA A 155 -0.71 -17.03 -5.84
CA ALA A 155 -1.08 -15.79 -5.20
C ALA A 155 -1.42 -16.01 -3.71
N CYS A 156 -0.61 -15.46 -2.81
CA CYS A 156 -0.76 -15.66 -1.37
C CYS A 156 -0.05 -14.56 -0.58
N VAL A 157 -0.39 -14.45 0.71
CA VAL A 157 0.33 -13.63 1.70
C VAL A 157 0.94 -14.56 2.75
N GLY A 158 2.27 -14.59 2.78
CA GLY A 158 3.07 -15.24 3.81
C GLY A 158 3.45 -14.28 4.92
N ILE A 159 3.22 -14.69 6.17
CA ILE A 159 3.54 -13.92 7.37
C ILE A 159 4.47 -14.73 8.26
N LYS A 160 5.54 -14.10 8.73
CA LYS A 160 6.41 -14.66 9.75
C LYS A 160 6.46 -13.71 10.95
N ASN A 161 6.00 -14.17 12.10
CA ASN A 161 6.03 -13.36 13.31
C ASN A 161 7.42 -13.35 13.93
N GLU A 162 7.62 -12.45 14.87
CA GLU A 162 8.81 -12.49 15.71
C GLU A 162 8.91 -13.83 16.46
N GLY A 163 10.11 -14.42 16.44
CA GLY A 163 10.37 -15.75 17.03
C GLY A 163 10.10 -16.93 16.09
N ASP A 164 9.34 -16.74 15.01
CA ASP A 164 9.11 -17.79 14.02
C ASP A 164 10.34 -17.98 13.12
N THR A 165 10.64 -19.23 12.78
CA THR A 165 11.75 -19.59 11.88
C THR A 165 11.32 -19.77 10.42
N VAL A 166 10.01 -19.95 10.18
CA VAL A 166 9.40 -20.21 8.86
C VAL A 166 8.22 -19.29 8.62
N TYR A 167 7.85 -19.08 7.35
CA TYR A 167 6.66 -18.29 7.01
C TYR A 167 5.40 -19.14 7.15
N SER A 168 4.38 -18.61 7.82
CA SER A 168 3.03 -19.15 7.74
C SER A 168 2.33 -18.52 6.55
N TYR A 169 1.95 -19.35 5.58
CA TYR A 169 1.15 -18.91 4.45
C TYR A 169 -0.30 -18.88 4.86
N THR A 170 -0.84 -17.67 4.88
CA THR A 170 -2.26 -17.47 5.07
C THR A 170 -2.94 -17.62 3.72
N ASP A 171 -4.07 -18.33 3.64
CA ASP A 171 -4.90 -18.41 2.42
C ASP A 171 -5.55 -17.06 2.03
N TYR A 172 -4.89 -15.95 2.36
CA TYR A 172 -5.21 -14.61 1.90
C TYR A 172 -4.57 -14.42 0.53
N ILE A 173 -5.40 -14.33 -0.48
CA ILE A 173 -4.99 -14.02 -1.84
C ILE A 173 -5.09 -12.50 -1.99
N PRO A 174 -4.09 -11.78 -2.52
CA PRO A 174 -4.20 -10.34 -2.74
C PRO A 174 -5.30 -9.99 -3.76
N PHE A 175 -6.13 -9.00 -3.43
CA PHE A 175 -7.26 -8.57 -4.26
C PHE A 175 -7.26 -7.05 -4.47
N ARG A 176 -7.91 -6.67 -5.56
CA ARG A 176 -8.21 -5.31 -5.96
C ARG A 176 -9.59 -4.89 -5.46
N ASN A 177 -9.71 -3.59 -5.22
CA ASN A 177 -10.95 -2.91 -4.83
C ASN A 177 -11.63 -3.63 -3.65
N GLY A 178 -10.86 -3.88 -2.59
CA GLY A 178 -11.22 -4.75 -1.47
C GLY A 178 -11.05 -6.21 -1.85
N ASN A 179 -12.16 -6.96 -1.93
CA ASN A 179 -12.17 -8.40 -2.21
C ASN A 179 -12.89 -8.73 -3.53
N ARG A 180 -12.94 -7.77 -4.47
CA ARG A 180 -13.86 -7.82 -5.63
C ARG A 180 -13.24 -8.35 -6.90
N LYS A 181 -12.05 -7.88 -7.25
CA LYS A 181 -11.33 -8.26 -8.48
C LYS A 181 -9.96 -8.82 -8.10
N SER A 182 -9.46 -9.83 -8.80
CA SER A 182 -8.11 -10.37 -8.57
C SER A 182 -7.07 -9.57 -9.38
N PHE A 183 -5.79 -9.93 -9.21
CA PHE A 183 -4.71 -9.52 -10.11
C PHE A 183 -4.47 -10.50 -11.25
N ASP A 184 -5.21 -11.62 -11.29
CA ASP A 184 -5.05 -12.65 -12.31
C ASP A 184 -5.82 -12.28 -13.58
N PHE A 185 -5.37 -11.22 -14.26
CA PHE A 185 -6.15 -10.57 -15.32
C PHE A 185 -6.42 -11.44 -16.55
N PHE A 186 -5.62 -12.50 -16.71
CA PHE A 186 -5.63 -13.34 -17.89
C PHE A 186 -6.03 -14.78 -17.59
N ASP A 187 -6.41 -15.12 -16.34
CA ASP A 187 -7.03 -16.41 -16.03
C ASP A 187 -8.42 -16.46 -16.68
N ASN A 188 -8.50 -17.21 -17.77
CA ASN A 188 -9.72 -17.39 -18.55
C ASN A 188 -10.39 -18.73 -18.23
N ASN A 189 -10.09 -19.37 -17.10
CA ASN A 189 -10.67 -20.66 -16.75
C ASN A 189 -12.21 -20.61 -16.80
N GLU A 190 -12.77 -21.23 -17.84
CA GLU A 190 -14.17 -21.06 -18.17
C GLU A 190 -15.12 -21.79 -17.21
N ASP A 191 -14.58 -22.72 -16.43
CA ASP A 191 -15.32 -23.62 -15.56
C ASP A 191 -15.73 -22.98 -14.22
N ASP A 192 -15.16 -21.82 -13.88
CA ASP A 192 -15.46 -21.10 -12.65
C ASP A 192 -16.14 -19.75 -12.94
N LYS A 193 -17.47 -19.74 -12.81
CA LYS A 193 -18.28 -18.55 -13.03
C LYS A 193 -17.99 -17.43 -12.02
N GLU A 194 -17.52 -17.75 -10.81
CA GLU A 194 -17.14 -16.73 -9.83
C GLU A 194 -15.82 -16.08 -10.23
N LYS A 195 -14.84 -16.86 -10.70
CA LYS A 195 -13.57 -16.36 -11.24
C LYS A 195 -13.75 -15.42 -12.43
N LYS A 196 -14.66 -15.70 -13.37
CA LYS A 196 -14.97 -14.77 -14.48
C LYS A 196 -15.37 -13.35 -14.06
N THR A 197 -15.89 -13.18 -12.84
CA THR A 197 -16.27 -11.86 -12.33
C THR A 197 -15.15 -11.17 -11.56
N ARG A 198 -14.12 -11.93 -11.16
CA ARG A 198 -12.97 -11.48 -10.35
C ARG A 198 -11.73 -11.25 -11.22
N ASP A 199 -11.48 -12.17 -12.14
CA ASP A 199 -10.35 -12.21 -13.07
C ASP A 199 -10.70 -11.38 -14.31
N VAL A 200 -10.79 -10.06 -14.10
CA VAL A 200 -11.19 -9.09 -15.12
C VAL A 200 -10.05 -8.15 -15.42
N LEU A 201 -9.88 -7.82 -16.70
CA LEU A 201 -8.90 -6.84 -17.14
C LEU A 201 -9.19 -5.46 -16.49
N PRO A 202 -8.15 -4.67 -16.15
CA PRO A 202 -8.33 -3.28 -15.80
C PRO A 202 -8.91 -2.48 -16.98
N GLU A 203 -9.96 -1.69 -16.73
CA GLU A 203 -10.65 -0.91 -17.77
C GLU A 203 -10.52 0.60 -17.55
N TYR A 204 -10.49 1.38 -18.62
CA TYR A 204 -10.41 2.84 -18.51
C TYR A 204 -11.54 3.39 -17.61
N GLY A 205 -11.15 4.16 -16.60
CA GLY A 205 -12.06 4.69 -15.58
C GLY A 205 -12.09 3.89 -14.27
N ASP A 206 -11.50 2.69 -14.23
CA ASP A 206 -11.24 1.96 -12.98
C ASP A 206 -10.35 2.82 -12.05
N ALA A 207 -10.74 2.94 -10.78
CA ALA A 207 -10.05 3.79 -9.79
C ALA A 207 -8.60 3.34 -9.52
N ASP A 208 -8.32 2.05 -9.68
CA ASP A 208 -7.02 1.42 -9.51
C ASP A 208 -6.15 1.41 -10.78
N TYR A 209 -6.67 1.86 -11.93
CA TYR A 209 -5.98 1.75 -13.21
C TYR A 209 -5.68 3.11 -13.84
N LYS A 210 -4.42 3.29 -14.25
CA LYS A 210 -3.96 4.45 -15.00
C LYS A 210 -3.84 4.08 -16.48
N CYS A 211 -4.73 4.65 -17.28
CA CYS A 211 -4.74 4.55 -18.73
C CYS A 211 -5.04 5.92 -19.34
N ALA A 212 -4.42 6.23 -20.48
CA ALA A 212 -4.73 7.44 -21.22
C ALA A 212 -6.07 7.28 -21.95
N GLU A 213 -6.84 8.36 -22.11
CA GLU A 213 -8.12 8.31 -22.83
C GLU A 213 -7.96 7.82 -24.29
N ALA A 214 -6.83 8.13 -24.91
CA ALA A 214 -6.48 7.65 -26.26
C ALA A 214 -6.34 6.11 -26.35
N ASP A 215 -6.19 5.43 -25.22
CA ASP A 215 -6.00 3.99 -25.10
C ASP A 215 -7.23 3.28 -24.49
N LYS A 216 -8.34 3.99 -24.27
CA LYS A 216 -9.49 3.46 -23.53
C LYS A 216 -10.12 2.19 -24.10
N ASP A 217 -10.04 2.01 -25.42
CA ASP A 217 -10.61 0.87 -26.15
C ASP A 217 -9.54 -0.18 -26.52
N LYS A 218 -8.30 -0.02 -26.02
CA LYS A 218 -7.20 -0.95 -26.30
C LYS A 218 -7.11 -2.04 -25.24
N THR A 219 -6.79 -3.25 -25.69
CA THR A 219 -6.40 -4.37 -24.83
C THR A 219 -4.89 -4.52 -24.86
N PHE A 220 -4.29 -4.77 -23.70
CA PHE A 220 -2.86 -4.99 -23.54
C PHE A 220 -2.60 -6.44 -23.12
N ASP A 221 -1.48 -7.00 -23.59
CA ASP A 221 -1.00 -8.33 -23.16
C ASP A 221 -0.09 -8.25 -21.91
N GLU A 222 0.20 -7.03 -21.43
CA GLU A 222 0.99 -6.78 -20.24
C GLU A 222 0.46 -5.57 -19.47
N TYR A 223 0.37 -5.71 -18.15
CA TYR A 223 0.08 -4.63 -17.21
C TYR A 223 1.17 -4.58 -16.14
N TYR A 224 1.35 -3.42 -15.53
CA TYR A 224 2.33 -3.22 -14.47
C TYR A 224 1.64 -2.83 -13.17
N VAL A 225 1.95 -3.53 -12.08
CA VAL A 225 1.41 -3.21 -10.76
C VAL A 225 2.52 -2.66 -9.90
N GLN A 226 2.42 -1.38 -9.51
CA GLN A 226 3.32 -0.74 -8.56
C GLN A 226 2.70 -0.79 -7.17
N MET A 227 3.53 -1.03 -6.15
CA MET A 227 3.09 -1.08 -4.77
C MET A 227 3.92 -0.21 -3.84
N PHE A 228 3.26 0.29 -2.80
CA PHE A 228 3.89 0.99 -1.68
C PHE A 228 3.31 0.45 -0.38
N ALA A 229 4.11 0.46 0.69
CA ALA A 229 3.63 0.22 2.05
C ALA A 229 3.79 1.50 2.89
N VAL A 230 2.91 1.67 3.87
CA VAL A 230 2.94 2.83 4.77
C VAL A 230 2.47 2.43 6.16
N GLY A 231 3.22 2.83 7.18
CA GLY A 231 2.76 2.80 8.57
C GLY A 231 1.66 3.83 8.78
N VAL A 232 0.59 3.43 9.47
CA VAL A 232 -0.62 4.22 9.70
C VAL A 232 -0.84 4.36 11.20
N ALA A 233 -1.17 5.58 11.64
CA ALA A 233 -1.60 5.87 13.00
C ALA A 233 -2.87 6.74 13.00
N LEU A 234 -3.62 6.75 14.10
CA LEU A 234 -4.74 7.65 14.30
C LEU A 234 -4.26 8.92 15.02
N ASN A 235 -4.50 10.08 14.44
CA ASN A 235 -4.36 11.33 15.16
C ASN A 235 -5.65 11.57 15.96
N ASP A 236 -5.58 11.46 17.29
CA ASP A 236 -6.75 11.63 18.17
C ASP A 236 -7.29 13.07 18.18
N GLU A 237 -6.43 14.06 17.90
CA GLU A 237 -6.82 15.48 17.91
C GLU A 237 -7.64 15.84 16.67
N THR A 238 -7.25 15.32 15.50
CA THR A 238 -7.92 15.60 14.22
C THR A 238 -8.91 14.50 13.81
N VAL A 239 -8.84 13.32 14.45
CA VAL A 239 -9.59 12.11 14.09
C VAL A 239 -9.33 11.69 12.65
N THR A 240 -8.10 11.88 12.18
CA THR A 240 -7.65 11.52 10.83
C THR A 240 -6.46 10.57 10.88
N SER A 241 -6.25 9.80 9.81
CA SER A 241 -5.06 8.99 9.66
C SER A 241 -3.81 9.87 9.49
N SER A 242 -2.76 9.53 10.22
CA SER A 242 -1.40 10.00 10.02
C SER A 242 -0.59 8.89 9.38
N TYR A 243 0.36 9.27 8.54
CA TYR A 243 1.15 8.34 7.75
C TYR A 243 2.66 8.55 7.99
N SER A 244 3.38 7.43 8.01
CA SER A 244 4.84 7.40 7.91
C SER A 244 5.32 7.73 6.50
N LEU A 245 6.65 7.72 6.27
CA LEU A 245 7.19 7.70 4.91
C LEU A 245 6.68 6.49 4.13
N VAL A 246 6.50 6.66 2.82
CA VAL A 246 6.16 5.52 1.96
C VAL A 246 7.38 4.63 1.78
N LEU A 247 7.18 3.32 1.90
CA LEU A 247 8.12 2.32 1.46
C LEU A 247 7.77 1.90 0.04
N ASP A 248 8.70 2.08 -0.88
CA ASP A 248 8.58 1.54 -2.23
C ASP A 248 8.79 0.04 -2.23
N LEU A 249 7.71 -0.71 -2.43
CA LEU A 249 7.76 -2.16 -2.54
C LEU A 249 8.19 -2.61 -3.94
N GLY A 250 8.24 -1.71 -4.92
CA GLY A 250 8.56 -2.02 -6.30
C GLY A 250 7.33 -2.36 -7.13
N SER A 251 7.57 -3.05 -8.24
CA SER A 251 6.59 -3.33 -9.27
C SER A 251 6.77 -4.70 -9.91
N VAL A 252 5.66 -5.30 -10.31
CA VAL A 252 5.65 -6.58 -11.05
C VAL A 252 4.89 -6.42 -12.36
N PRO A 253 5.29 -7.13 -13.41
CA PRO A 253 4.48 -7.26 -14.60
C PRO A 253 3.42 -8.35 -14.39
N ILE A 254 2.27 -8.19 -15.04
CA ILE A 254 1.22 -9.21 -15.18
C ILE A 254 1.06 -9.40 -16.67
N LYS A 255 1.48 -10.56 -17.17
CA LYS A 255 1.60 -10.86 -18.59
C LYS A 255 0.63 -11.95 -19.00
N LYS A 256 0.12 -11.86 -20.22
CA LYS A 256 -0.73 -12.90 -20.78
C LYS A 256 0.08 -14.15 -21.10
N GLY A 257 -0.30 -15.28 -20.52
CA GLY A 257 0.32 -16.58 -20.77
C GLY A 257 1.49 -16.93 -19.85
N GLU A 258 1.67 -16.18 -18.75
CA GLU A 258 2.56 -16.49 -17.61
C GLU A 258 1.71 -16.90 -16.41
#